data_AF-A0A1U7WV63-F1
#
_entry.id   AF-A0A1U7WV63-F1
#
_cell.length_a   1.000
_cell.length_b   1.000
_cell.length_c   1.000
_cell.angle_alpha   90.00
_cell.angle_beta   90.00
_cell.angle_gamma   90.00
#
_symmetry.space_group_name_H-M   'P 1'
#
loop_
_entity.id
_entity.type
_entity.pdbx_description
1 polymer ?
#
loop_
_entity_poly.entity_id
_entity_poly.type
_entity_poly.pdbx_seq_one_letter_code
_entity_poly.pdbx_strand_id
1 'polypeptide(L)'
;MTYDRNLFKEFTSIANKKVRIGNGDYVFAKGKGAVAIPTNSGTKKISDVLYVPDIDRNLLSVGQLMLKGFKVSFEDEYCFIYDATGLEILRLK
;
A
#
# COMPACT_ATOMS: atom_id res chain seq x y z
N MET A 1 3.27 0.51 -1.38
CA MET A 1 4.38 0.78 -2.32
C MET A 1 3.84 0.64 -3.72
N THR A 2 4.36 1.42 -4.67
CA THR A 2 3.96 1.35 -6.08
C THR A 2 5.17 1.60 -6.97
N TYR A 3 5.20 0.94 -8.12
CA TYR A 3 6.14 1.21 -9.21
C TYR A 3 5.63 2.28 -10.18
N ASP A 4 4.32 2.58 -10.13
CA ASP A 4 3.71 3.58 -10.99
C ASP A 4 3.80 4.96 -10.35
N ARG A 5 4.62 5.82 -10.95
CA ARG A 5 4.82 7.21 -10.54
C ARG A 5 3.58 8.07 -10.77
N ASN A 6 2.70 7.70 -11.69
CA ASN A 6 1.53 8.49 -12.08
C ASN A 6 0.38 8.39 -11.05
N LEU A 7 0.40 7.37 -10.18
CA LEU A 7 -0.59 7.22 -9.11
C LEU A 7 -0.47 8.28 -8.00
N PHE A 8 0.68 8.95 -7.92
CA PHE A 8 0.94 9.96 -6.88
C PHE A 8 0.31 11.30 -7.23
N LYS A 9 -0.47 11.84 -6.29
CA LYS A 9 -0.96 13.23 -6.33
C LYS A 9 0.04 14.20 -5.72
N GLU A 10 0.73 13.75 -4.68
CA GLU A 10 1.82 14.45 -4.00
C GLU A 10 3.03 13.51 -4.06
N PHE A 11 4.20 14.01 -4.46
CA PHE A 11 5.41 13.21 -4.58
C PHE A 11 6.65 14.01 -4.24
N THR A 12 7.50 13.39 -3.43
CA THR A 12 8.81 13.90 -3.07
C THR A 12 9.85 12.83 -3.41
N SER A 13 10.82 13.19 -4.25
CA SER A 13 12.01 12.36 -4.47
C SER A 13 12.79 12.26 -3.16
N ILE A 14 13.30 11.06 -2.85
CA ILE A 14 14.12 10.83 -1.66
C ILE A 14 15.46 10.23 -2.08
N ALA A 15 16.47 10.36 -1.22
CA ALA A 15 17.68 9.54 -1.35
C ALA A 15 17.30 8.06 -1.32
N ASN A 16 18.02 7.22 -2.07
CA ASN A 16 17.75 5.79 -2.18
C ASN A 16 17.64 5.16 -0.79
N LYS A 17 16.42 4.78 -0.41
CA LYS A 17 16.13 4.14 0.87
C LYS A 17 15.99 2.65 0.66
N LYS A 18 16.85 1.88 1.33
CA LYS A 18 16.78 0.42 1.33
C LYS A 18 15.55 -0.04 2.11
N VAL A 19 14.72 -0.89 1.51
CA VAL A 19 13.48 -1.44 2.07
C VAL A 19 13.52 -2.96 1.99
N ARG A 20 13.23 -3.65 3.10
CA ARG A 20 13.09 -5.10 3.12
C ARG A 20 11.66 -5.50 2.72
N ILE A 21 11.51 -6.45 1.82
CA ILE A 21 10.21 -6.94 1.34
C ILE A 21 9.88 -8.33 1.93
N GLY A 22 8.66 -8.81 1.68
CA GLY A 22 8.10 -9.99 2.35
C GLY A 22 8.87 -11.30 2.11
N ASN A 23 9.57 -11.42 0.99
CA ASN A 23 10.43 -12.58 0.70
C ASN A 23 11.83 -12.49 1.34
N GLY A 24 12.10 -11.43 2.12
CA GLY A 24 13.38 -11.21 2.79
C GLY A 24 14.38 -10.37 1.99
N ASP A 25 14.16 -10.17 0.69
CA ASP A 25 15.02 -9.37 -0.18
C ASP A 25 14.91 -7.87 0.11
N TYR A 26 15.77 -7.10 -0.56
CA TYR A 26 15.82 -5.65 -0.44
C TYR A 26 15.60 -4.97 -1.79
N VAL A 27 14.81 -3.90 -1.76
CA VAL A 27 14.55 -3.00 -2.89
C VAL A 27 14.85 -1.55 -2.48
N PHE A 28 15.01 -0.66 -3.46
CA PHE A 28 15.27 0.76 -3.21
C PHE A 28 14.04 1.62 -3.48
N ALA A 29 13.56 2.30 -2.45
CA ALA A 29 12.60 3.38 -2.61
C ALA A 29 13.30 4.66 -3.06
N LYS A 30 12.80 5.26 -4.14
CA LYS A 30 13.35 6.48 -4.77
C LYS A 30 12.45 7.70 -4.59
N GLY A 31 11.25 7.50 -4.06
CA GLY A 31 10.31 8.58 -3.76
C GLY A 31 9.32 8.18 -2.68
N LYS A 32 8.59 9.16 -2.19
CA LYS A 32 7.50 8.99 -1.23
C LYS A 32 6.39 9.99 -1.54
N GLY A 33 5.15 9.61 -1.30
CA GLY A 33 4.04 10.51 -1.56
C GLY A 33 2.69 9.96 -1.13
N ALA A 34 1.63 10.64 -1.57
CA ALA A 34 0.27 10.21 -1.33
C ALA A 34 -0.40 9.77 -2.64
N VAL A 35 -1.14 8.66 -2.56
CA VAL A 35 -1.94 8.10 -3.65
C VAL A 35 -3.41 8.11 -3.25
N ALA A 36 -4.30 8.31 -4.21
CA ALA A 36 -5.74 8.18 -4.01
C ALA A 36 -6.19 6.89 -4.69
N ILE A 37 -6.77 5.96 -3.93
CA ILE A 37 -7.30 4.71 -4.47
C ILE A 37 -8.82 4.70 -4.40
N PRO A 38 -9.52 4.32 -5.47
CA PRO A 38 -10.94 4.03 -5.40
C PRO A 38 -11.16 2.75 -4.58
N THR A 39 -12.15 2.76 -3.70
CA THR A 39 -12.53 1.61 -2.87
C THR A 39 -14.05 1.46 -2.85
N ASN A 40 -14.55 0.36 -2.30
CA ASN A 40 -16.00 0.10 -2.15
C ASN A 40 -16.68 1.17 -1.27
N SER A 41 -15.92 1.81 -0.38
CA SER A 41 -16.37 2.88 0.52
C SER A 41 -15.97 4.29 0.04
N GLY A 42 -15.75 4.45 -1.27
CA GLY A 42 -15.32 5.70 -1.92
C GLY A 42 -13.79 5.82 -2.05
N THR A 43 -13.32 6.98 -2.52
CA THR A 43 -11.89 7.21 -2.71
C THR A 43 -11.18 7.40 -1.37
N LYS A 44 -10.13 6.60 -1.11
CA LYS A 44 -9.30 6.71 0.09
C LYS A 44 -7.91 7.24 -0.26
N LYS A 45 -7.44 8.25 0.49
CA LYS A 45 -6.06 8.74 0.41
C LYS A 45 -5.16 7.83 1.25
N ILE A 46 -4.14 7.25 0.63
CA ILE A 46 -3.07 6.54 1.33
C ILE A 46 -1.84 7.45 1.36
N SER A 47 -1.48 7.90 2.55
CA SER A 47 -0.25 8.66 2.79
C SER A 47 0.96 7.75 2.87
N ASP A 48 2.14 8.36 2.74
CA ASP A 48 3.42 7.71 3.00
C ASP A 48 3.74 6.50 2.10
N VAL A 49 3.20 6.49 0.88
CA VAL A 49 3.46 5.44 -0.10
C VAL A 49 4.84 5.61 -0.70
N LEU A 50 5.64 4.54 -0.65
CA LEU A 50 6.97 4.50 -1.27
C LEU A 50 6.85 4.21 -2.77
N TYR A 51 7.59 4.99 -3.56
CA TYR A 51 7.85 4.73 -4.97
C TYR A 51 9.08 3.84 -5.10
N VAL A 52 8.87 2.65 -5.65
CA VAL A 52 9.89 1.62 -5.84
C VAL A 52 9.79 1.16 -7.29
N PRO A 53 10.64 1.63 -8.22
CA PRO A 53 10.50 1.29 -9.62
C PRO A 53 10.84 -0.18 -9.95
N ASP A 54 11.53 -0.86 -9.04
CA ASP A 54 12.06 -2.21 -9.27
C ASP A 54 11.05 -3.32 -8.88
N ILE A 55 9.85 -2.97 -8.41
CA ILE A 55 8.74 -3.93 -8.22
C ILE A 55 7.83 -3.91 -9.44
N ASP A 56 7.17 -5.02 -9.74
CA ASP A 56 6.26 -5.17 -10.86
C ASP A 56 4.77 -5.09 -10.47
N ARG A 57 4.50 -5.07 -9.15
CA ARG A 57 3.15 -5.01 -8.56
C ARG A 57 3.08 -4.00 -7.42
N ASN A 58 1.89 -3.46 -7.19
CA ASN A 58 1.62 -2.63 -6.03
C ASN A 58 1.53 -3.50 -4.77
N LEU A 59 2.18 -3.05 -3.70
CA LEU A 59 2.29 -3.82 -2.46
C LEU A 59 1.75 -3.03 -1.27
N LEU A 60 0.80 -3.61 -0.54
CA LEU A 60 0.36 -3.13 0.77
C LEU A 60 1.03 -3.96 1.86
N SER A 61 1.57 -3.28 2.87
CA SER A 61 2.16 -3.97 4.03
C SER A 61 1.04 -4.30 5.03
N VAL A 62 0.76 -5.59 5.22
CA VAL A 62 -0.23 -6.07 6.20
C VAL A 62 0.14 -5.59 7.61
N GLY A 63 1.41 -5.67 8.00
CA GLY A 63 1.87 -5.16 9.30
C GLY A 63 1.59 -3.67 9.50
N GLN A 64 1.73 -2.85 8.46
CA GLN A 64 1.39 -1.42 8.54
C GLN A 64 -0.13 -1.19 8.61
N LEU A 65 -0.94 -2.01 7.94
CA LEU A 65 -2.40 -1.95 8.05
C LEU A 65 -2.85 -2.26 9.49
N MET A 66 -2.29 -3.33 10.09
CA MET A 66 -2.57 -3.70 11.48
C MET A 66 -2.17 -2.60 12.47
N LEU A 67 -1.00 -1.99 12.30
CA LEU A 67 -0.54 -0.87 13.14
C LEU A 67 -1.46 0.35 13.05
N LYS A 68 -2.17 0.54 11.94
CA LYS A 68 -3.16 1.60 11.73
C LYS A 68 -4.58 1.22 12.17
N GLY A 69 -4.77 0.04 12.78
CA GLY A 69 -6.05 -0.43 13.29
C GLY A 69 -6.97 -1.06 12.25
N PHE A 70 -6.46 -1.34 11.03
CA PHE A 70 -7.22 -2.10 10.04
C PHE A 70 -7.16 -3.60 10.36
N LYS A 71 -8.23 -4.31 10.04
CA LYS A 71 -8.28 -5.78 10.06
C LYS A 71 -8.11 -6.29 8.64
N VAL A 72 -7.33 -7.35 8.48
CA VAL A 72 -7.12 -8.03 7.20
C VAL A 72 -7.59 -9.48 7.36
N SER A 73 -8.51 -9.92 6.50
CA SER A 73 -8.96 -11.31 6.44
C SER A 73 -8.61 -11.91 5.08
N PHE A 74 -8.19 -13.17 5.07
CA PHE A 74 -7.94 -13.95 3.87
C PHE A 74 -8.90 -15.13 3.88
N GLU A 75 -9.86 -15.14 2.95
CA GLU A 75 -10.93 -16.13 2.87
C GLU A 75 -11.08 -16.55 1.41
N ASP A 76 -11.04 -17.86 1.16
CA ASP A 76 -10.99 -18.45 -0.19
C ASP A 76 -9.87 -17.83 -1.05
N GLU A 77 -10.23 -17.24 -2.19
CA GLU A 77 -9.33 -16.51 -3.11
C GLU A 77 -9.35 -14.98 -2.89
N TYR A 78 -9.88 -14.51 -1.76
CA TYR A 78 -10.08 -13.09 -1.52
C TYR A 78 -9.30 -12.58 -0.31
N CYS A 79 -8.87 -11.32 -0.40
CA CYS A 79 -8.34 -10.54 0.71
C CYS A 79 -9.28 -9.38 1.01
N PHE A 80 -9.71 -9.30 2.27
CA PHE A 80 -10.63 -8.29 2.77
C PHE A 80 -9.90 -7.37 3.74
N ILE A 81 -10.09 -6.06 3.59
CA ILE A 81 -9.55 -5.05 4.50
C ILE A 81 -10.73 -4.31 5.12
N TYR A 82 -10.82 -4.36 6.45
CA TYR A 82 -11.83 -3.67 7.24
C TYR A 82 -11.21 -2.55 8.04
N ASP A 83 -11.97 -1.49 8.27
CA ASP A 83 -11.58 -0.45 9.23
C ASP A 83 -11.80 -0.90 10.68
N ALA A 84 -11.47 -0.02 11.62
CA ALA A 84 -11.61 -0.28 13.06
C ALA A 84 -13.07 -0.51 13.50
N THR A 85 -14.05 -0.03 12.73
CA THR A 85 -15.49 -0.23 13.01
C THR A 85 -16.03 -1.55 12.46
N GLY A 86 -15.24 -2.23 11.62
CA GLY A 86 -15.63 -3.47 10.95
C GLY A 86 -16.26 -3.26 9.58
N LEU A 87 -16.27 -2.03 9.05
CA LEU A 87 -16.74 -1.77 7.69
C LEU A 87 -15.70 -2.28 6.67
N GLU A 88 -16.16 -3.02 5.66
CA GLU A 88 -15.31 -3.41 4.53
C GLU A 88 -14.90 -2.17 3.73
N ILE A 89 -13.59 -1.93 3.67
CA ILE A 89 -13.02 -0.85 2.88
C ILE A 89 -12.62 -1.36 1.50
N LEU A 90 -11.98 -2.53 1.44
CA LEU A 90 -11.44 -3.07 0.20
C LEU A 90 -11.60 -4.58 0.16
N ARG A 91 -12.01 -5.07 -1.02
CA ARG A 91 -12.00 -6.49 -1.38
C ARG A 91 -11.08 -6.68 -2.58
N LEU A 92 -10.11 -7.56 -2.44
CA LEU A 92 -9.12 -7.91 -3.46
C LEU A 92 -9.29 -9.38 -3.83
N LYS A 93 -9.15 -9.69 -5.11
CA LYS A 93 -9.01 -11.05 -5.64
C LYS A 93 -7.55 -11.29 -6.03
#